data_AF-A0A355IM17-F1
#
_entry.id   AF-A0A355IM17-F1
#
_cell.length_a   1.000
_cell.length_b   1.000
_cell.length_c   1.000
_cell.angle_alpha   90.00
_cell.angle_beta   90.00
_cell.angle_gamma   90.00
#
_symmetry.space_group_name_H-M   'P 1'
#
loop_
_entity.id
_entity.type
_entity.pdbx_description
1 polymer ?
#
loop_
_entity_poly.entity_id
_entity_poly.type
_entity_poly.pdbx_seq_one_letter_code
_entity_poly.pdbx_strand_id
1 'polypeptide(L)'
;MLDSAFIKPTSMVYYRDTYDHLKQVMSMLESNREIIASLVDLYLANNDLRLNRTMNQLTIVATIFIPLTFLVGVWGMNFKGMPELEWTHGYLAAWILMIVVGVSLYLWFRRKKMF
;
A
#
# COMPACT_ATOMS: atom_id res chain seq x y z
N MET A 1 41.50 -37.99 -40.02
CA MET A 1 42.66 -38.20 -39.13
C MET A 1 42.53 -37.11 -38.07
N LEU A 2 41.92 -37.28 -36.90
CA LEU A 2 41.92 -38.38 -35.93
C LEU A 2 40.49 -38.65 -35.39
N ASP A 3 40.27 -39.90 -34.96
CA ASP A 3 39.25 -40.34 -33.98
C ASP A 3 37.75 -40.46 -34.37
N SER A 4 37.44 -41.21 -35.45
CA SER A 4 36.09 -41.78 -35.66
C SER A 4 35.97 -43.25 -35.20
N ALA A 5 36.95 -43.76 -34.43
CA ALA A 5 37.09 -45.20 -34.14
C ALA A 5 36.55 -45.66 -32.77
N PHE A 6 36.02 -44.77 -31.91
CA PHE A 6 35.64 -45.13 -30.52
C PHE A 6 34.16 -44.94 -30.15
N ILE A 7 33.29 -44.50 -31.05
CA ILE A 7 31.87 -44.28 -30.71
C ILE A 7 31.03 -45.46 -31.23
N LYS A 8 30.70 -46.40 -30.34
CA LYS A 8 29.61 -47.35 -30.60
C LYS A 8 28.30 -46.55 -30.79
N PRO A 9 27.41 -46.94 -31.72
CA PRO A 9 26.12 -46.27 -31.91
C PRO A 9 25.28 -46.23 -30.62
N THR A 10 25.52 -47.15 -29.69
CA THR A 10 24.90 -47.21 -28.36
C THR A 10 25.36 -46.07 -27.43
N SER A 11 26.61 -45.61 -27.50
CA SER A 11 27.14 -44.51 -26.67
C SER A 11 26.52 -43.16 -27.04
N MET A 12 26.19 -42.98 -28.33
CA MET A 12 25.55 -41.77 -28.85
C MET A 12 24.13 -41.58 -28.29
N VAL A 13 23.42 -42.68 -28.00
CA VAL A 13 22.08 -42.66 -27.40
C VAL A 13 22.11 -42.15 -25.96
N TYR A 14 23.05 -42.62 -25.13
CA TYR A 14 23.25 -42.12 -23.76
C TYR A 14 23.65 -40.64 -23.72
N TYR A 15 24.50 -40.21 -24.65
CA TYR A 15 24.89 -38.80 -24.74
C TYR A 15 23.70 -37.89 -25.12
N ARG A 16 22.86 -38.36 -26.05
CA ARG A 16 21.66 -37.63 -26.45
C ARG A 16 20.62 -37.55 -25.34
N ASP A 17 20.42 -38.65 -24.59
CA ASP A 17 19.49 -38.70 -23.46
C ASP A 17 19.90 -37.73 -22.33
N THR A 18 21.20 -37.73 -21.97
CA THR A 18 21.73 -36.77 -21.00
C THR A 18 21.64 -35.32 -21.49
N TYR A 19 21.86 -35.06 -22.78
CA TYR A 19 21.67 -33.75 -23.37
C TYR A 19 20.20 -33.28 -23.32
N ASP A 20 19.26 -34.18 -23.63
CA ASP A 20 17.82 -33.89 -23.58
C ASP A 20 17.35 -33.62 -22.14
N HIS A 21 17.85 -34.39 -21.16
CA HIS A 21 17.62 -34.10 -19.74
C HIS A 21 18.19 -32.75 -19.30
N LEU A 22 19.40 -32.40 -19.73
CA LEU A 22 20.03 -31.13 -19.41
C LEU A 22 19.21 -29.96 -19.99
N LYS A 23 18.69 -30.14 -21.21
CA LYS A 23 17.78 -29.18 -21.86
C LYS A 23 16.47 -29.01 -21.09
N GLN A 24 15.89 -30.10 -20.60
CA GLN A 24 14.67 -30.06 -19.78
C GLN A 24 14.91 -29.31 -18.47
N VAL A 25 16.02 -29.59 -17.78
CA VAL A 25 16.39 -28.90 -16.53
C VAL A 25 16.62 -27.41 -16.79
N MET A 26 17.28 -27.03 -17.88
CA MET A 26 17.45 -25.61 -18.25
C MET A 26 16.10 -24.93 -18.48
N SER A 27 15.16 -25.57 -19.17
CA SER A 27 13.82 -25.02 -19.37
C SER A 27 13.06 -24.84 -18.06
N MET A 28 13.19 -25.78 -17.13
CA MET A 28 12.61 -25.66 -15.79
C MET A 28 13.26 -24.54 -14.98
N LEU A 29 14.58 -24.36 -15.11
CA LEU A 29 15.30 -23.28 -14.45
C LEU A 29 14.84 -21.91 -14.92
N GLU A 30 14.66 -21.73 -16.23
CA GLU A 30 14.17 -20.47 -16.79
C GLU A 30 12.73 -20.17 -16.32
N SER A 31 11.86 -21.19 -16.34
CA SER A 31 10.48 -21.04 -15.83
C SER A 31 10.45 -20.71 -14.34
N ASN A 32 11.28 -21.36 -13.52
CA ASN A 32 11.39 -21.05 -12.10
C ASN A 32 11.88 -19.62 -11.88
N ARG A 33 12.81 -19.14 -12.71
CA ARG A 33 13.30 -17.76 -12.65
C ARG A 33 12.20 -16.75 -12.94
N GLU A 34 11.35 -17.00 -13.94
CA GLU A 34 10.17 -16.17 -14.23
C GLU A 34 9.18 -16.15 -13.06
N ILE A 35 8.90 -17.31 -12.46
CA ILE A 35 8.01 -17.42 -11.30
C ILE A 35 8.57 -16.62 -10.12
N ILE A 36 9.86 -16.73 -9.84
CA ILE A 36 10.52 -15.98 -8.75
C ILE A 36 10.43 -14.48 -9.01
N ALA A 37 10.67 -14.03 -10.24
CA ALA A 37 10.53 -12.62 -10.60
C ALA A 37 9.10 -12.12 -10.36
N SER A 38 8.09 -12.87 -10.81
CA SER A 38 6.68 -12.56 -10.57
C SER A 38 6.32 -12.51 -9.08
N LEU A 39 6.88 -13.42 -8.27
CA LEU A 39 6.68 -13.43 -6.82
C LEU A 39 7.30 -12.20 -6.14
N VAL A 40 8.47 -11.76 -6.60
CA VAL A 40 9.09 -10.52 -6.10
C VAL A 40 8.22 -9.32 -6.43
N ASP A 41 7.72 -9.23 -7.68
CA ASP A 41 6.82 -8.15 -8.08
C ASP A 41 5.53 -8.13 -7.25
N LEU A 42 4.94 -9.30 -6.99
CA LEU A 42 3.76 -9.44 -6.15
C LEU A 42 4.07 -9.04 -4.70
N TYR A 43 5.21 -9.45 -4.15
CA TYR A 43 5.64 -9.08 -2.81
C TYR A 43 5.78 -7.56 -2.67
N LEU A 44 6.44 -6.90 -3.63
CA LEU A 44 6.57 -5.45 -3.66
C LEU A 44 5.19 -4.77 -3.74
N ALA A 45 4.32 -5.24 -4.65
CA ALA A 45 2.96 -4.73 -4.76
C ALA A 45 2.16 -4.89 -3.45
N ASN A 46 2.31 -6.02 -2.75
CA ASN A 46 1.65 -6.24 -1.47
C ASN A 46 2.19 -5.29 -0.38
N ASN A 47 3.51 -5.06 -0.37
CA ASN A 47 4.12 -4.10 0.53
C ASN A 47 3.61 -2.68 0.28
N ASP A 48 3.49 -2.26 -0.98
CA ASP A 48 2.92 -0.97 -1.35
C ASP A 48 1.45 -0.84 -0.93
N LEU A 49 0.65 -1.90 -1.08
CA LEU A 49 -0.72 -1.94 -0.58
C LEU A 49 -0.77 -1.77 0.94
N ARG A 50 0.15 -2.41 1.67
CA ARG A 50 0.25 -2.28 3.14
C ARG A 50 0.67 -0.88 3.55
N LEU A 51 1.63 -0.27 2.85
CA LEU A 51 2.05 1.12 3.06
C LEU A 51 0.90 2.08 2.80
N ASN A 52 0.18 1.92 1.69
CA ASN A 52 -0.98 2.75 1.35
C ASN A 52 -2.10 2.62 2.41
N ARG A 53 -2.38 1.41 2.89
CA ARG A 53 -3.33 1.21 4.02
C ARG A 53 -2.88 1.95 5.29
N THR A 54 -1.60 1.86 5.62
CA THR A 54 -1.05 2.52 6.82
C THR A 54 -1.10 4.06 6.68
N MET A 55 -0.72 4.58 5.51
CA MET A 55 -0.80 6.00 5.20
C MET A 55 -2.25 6.52 5.23
N ASN A 56 -3.20 5.74 4.70
CA ASN A 56 -4.62 6.07 4.77
C ASN A 56 -5.10 6.13 6.22
N GLN A 57 -4.71 5.19 7.08
CA GLN A 57 -5.07 5.24 8.50
C GLN A 57 -4.53 6.51 9.19
N LEU A 58 -3.25 6.84 8.98
CA LEU A 58 -2.65 8.06 9.52
C LEU A 58 -3.33 9.32 8.97
N THR A 59 -3.67 9.35 7.69
CA THR A 59 -4.34 10.48 7.02
C THR A 59 -5.76 10.69 7.56
N ILE A 60 -6.50 9.60 7.81
CA ILE A 60 -7.84 9.66 8.41
C ILE A 60 -7.75 10.28 9.80
N VAL A 61 -6.80 9.81 10.63
CA VAL A 61 -6.57 10.38 11.97
C VAL A 61 -6.21 11.86 11.85
N ALA A 62 -5.21 12.22 11.06
CA ALA A 62 -4.77 13.61 10.88
C ALA A 62 -5.92 14.52 10.40
N THR A 63 -6.74 14.07 9.44
CA THR A 63 -7.82 14.90 8.89
C THR A 63 -8.94 15.17 9.91
N ILE A 64 -9.12 14.30 10.90
CA ILE A 64 -10.03 14.56 12.03
C ILE A 64 -9.39 15.54 13.03
N PHE A 65 -8.10 15.36 13.32
CA PHE A 65 -7.39 16.16 14.33
C PHE A 65 -7.07 17.59 13.87
N ILE A 66 -6.76 17.83 12.59
CA ILE A 66 -6.44 19.17 12.05
C ILE A 66 -7.55 20.21 12.32
N PRO A 67 -8.81 20.01 11.89
CA PRO A 67 -9.87 20.98 12.14
C PRO A 67 -10.18 21.10 13.63
N LEU A 68 -10.14 20.00 14.38
CA LEU A 68 -10.36 19.99 15.83
C LEU A 68 -9.29 20.82 16.57
N THR A 69 -8.02 20.64 16.20
CA THR A 69 -6.88 21.35 16.80
C THR A 69 -6.88 22.82 16.39
N PHE A 70 -7.16 23.14 15.12
CA PHE A 70 -7.28 24.52 14.64
C PHE A 70 -8.31 25.29 15.47
N LEU A 71 -9.45 24.65 15.69
CA LEU A 71 -10.58 25.22 16.39
C LEU A 71 -10.29 25.37 17.90
N VAL A 72 -9.61 24.41 18.52
CA VAL A 72 -9.09 24.54 19.91
C VAL A 72 -8.07 25.68 19.97
N GLY A 73 -7.23 25.85 18.95
CA GLY A 73 -6.28 26.95 18.84
C GLY A 73 -6.96 28.32 18.77
N VAL A 74 -7.98 28.47 17.91
CA VAL A 74 -8.79 29.69 17.78
C VAL A 74 -9.46 30.05 19.12
N TRP A 75 -10.01 29.07 19.83
CA TRP A 75 -10.67 29.28 21.11
C TRP A 75 -9.72 29.38 22.31
N GLY A 76 -8.52 28.81 22.21
CA GLY A 76 -7.44 28.98 23.18
C GLY A 76 -6.76 30.35 23.08
N MET A 77 -6.86 31.04 21.94
CA MET A 77 -6.11 32.27 21.67
C MET A 77 -6.72 33.58 22.16
N ASN A 78 -7.96 33.65 22.66
CA ASN A 78 -8.52 34.71 23.56
C ASN A 78 -10.06 34.80 23.46
N PHE A 79 -10.78 34.16 24.39
CA PHE A 79 -12.20 34.42 24.66
C PHE A 79 -12.44 35.71 25.50
N LYS A 80 -11.59 36.74 25.37
CA LYS A 80 -11.58 37.88 26.31
C LYS A 80 -12.18 39.18 25.76
N GLY A 81 -12.73 39.20 24.55
CA GLY A 81 -13.23 40.45 23.95
C GLY A 81 -13.95 40.31 22.62
N MET A 82 -14.95 39.42 22.52
CA MET A 82 -15.90 39.44 21.39
C MET A 82 -17.29 39.86 21.90
N PRO A 83 -17.91 40.94 21.38
CA PRO A 83 -19.26 41.36 21.76
C PRO A 83 -20.35 40.33 21.40
N GLU A 84 -20.04 39.35 20.55
CA GLU A 84 -20.91 38.22 20.20
C GLU A 84 -21.03 37.17 21.34
N LEU A 85 -20.28 37.34 22.44
CA LEU A 85 -20.29 36.49 23.64
C LEU A 85 -21.28 36.96 24.72
N GLU A 86 -21.99 38.08 24.52
CA GLU A 86 -23.09 38.49 25.40
C GLU A 86 -24.36 37.65 25.20
N TRP A 87 -24.43 36.90 24.09
CA TRP A 87 -25.50 35.93 23.92
C TRP A 87 -25.13 34.65 24.65
N THR A 88 -25.99 34.25 25.59
CA THR A 88 -25.87 33.06 26.45
C THR A 88 -25.67 31.74 25.67
N HIS A 89 -25.74 31.77 24.34
CA HIS A 89 -25.67 30.61 23.45
C HIS A 89 -24.45 30.63 22.50
N GLY A 90 -23.57 31.63 22.55
CA GLY A 90 -22.37 31.70 21.69
C GLY A 90 -21.40 30.53 21.91
N TYR A 91 -21.25 30.09 23.16
CA TYR A 91 -20.52 28.87 23.50
C TYR A 91 -21.20 27.62 22.92
N LEU A 92 -22.53 27.55 22.96
CA LEU A 92 -23.29 26.43 22.42
C LEU A 92 -23.21 26.37 20.87
N ALA A 93 -23.24 27.53 20.20
CA ALA A 93 -23.10 27.64 18.75
C ALA A 93 -21.69 27.21 18.28
N ALA A 94 -20.65 27.57 19.04
CA ALA A 94 -19.28 27.10 18.81
C ALA A 94 -19.17 25.56 18.87
N TRP A 95 -19.80 24.94 19.87
CA TRP A 95 -19.89 23.48 20.00
C TRP A 95 -20.66 22.82 18.86
N ILE A 96 -21.77 23.42 18.42
CA ILE A 96 -22.52 22.92 17.27
C ILE A 96 -21.67 23.00 16.00
N LEU A 97 -20.95 24.10 15.78
CA LEU A 97 -20.10 24.28 14.61
C LEU A 97 -18.92 23.28 14.61
N MET A 98 -18.30 23.01 15.76
CA MET A 98 -17.34 21.91 15.94
C MET A 98 -17.89 20.57 15.47
N ILE A 99 -19.06 20.20 16.01
CA ILE A 99 -19.67 18.91 15.76
C ILE A 99 -20.07 18.81 14.29
N VAL A 100 -20.62 19.87 13.71
CA VAL A 100 -21.01 19.91 12.29
C VAL A 100 -19.78 19.77 11.38
N VAL A 101 -18.66 20.44 11.66
CA VAL A 101 -17.43 20.31 10.87
C VAL A 101 -16.81 18.92 11.03
N GLY A 102 -16.75 18.40 12.26
CA GLY A 102 -16.25 17.04 12.53
C GLY A 102 -17.10 15.95 11.87
N VAL A 103 -18.43 16.04 11.99
CA VAL A 103 -19.38 15.08 11.41
C VAL A 103 -19.43 15.19 9.89
N SER A 104 -19.38 16.40 9.32
CA SER A 104 -19.35 16.58 7.86
C SER A 104 -18.08 16.00 7.25
N LEU A 105 -16.91 16.19 7.86
CA LEU A 105 -15.66 15.56 7.43
C LEU A 105 -15.69 14.04 7.59
N TYR A 106 -16.19 13.53 8.71
CA TYR A 106 -16.37 12.09 8.94
C TYR A 106 -17.31 11.46 7.89
N LEU A 107 -18.45 12.09 7.61
CA LEU A 107 -19.40 11.63 6.60
C LEU A 107 -18.84 11.74 5.18
N TRP A 108 -18.04 12.76 4.89
CA TRP A 108 -17.38 12.92 3.59
C TRP A 108 -16.31 11.84 3.36
N PHE A 109 -15.49 11.53 4.39
CA PHE A 109 -14.55 10.41 4.35
C PHE A 109 -15.24 9.06 4.19
N ARG A 110 -16.35 8.84 4.91
CA ARG A 110 -17.17 7.61 4.78
C ARG A 110 -17.80 7.49 3.38
N ARG A 111 -18.24 8.60 2.78
CA ARG A 111 -18.82 8.61 1.42
C ARG A 111 -17.78 8.38 0.33
N LYS A 112 -16.56 8.89 0.50
CA LYS A 112 -15.51 8.74 -0.50
C LYS A 112 -14.91 7.34 -0.59
N LYS A 113 -15.33 6.38 0.25
CA LYS A 113 -14.82 4.99 0.25
C LYS A 113 -13.29 4.95 0.10
N MET A 114 -12.56 5.80 0.83
CA MET A 114 -11.16 5.50 1.14
C MET A 114 -11.17 4.51 2.31
N PHE A 115 -11.65 3.30 2.02
CA PHE A 115 -11.67 2.12 2.86
C PHE A 115 -11.43 0.91 1.95
#